data_AF-A0A2N1Q3A4-F1
#
_entry.id   AF-A0A2N1Q3A4-F1
#
_cell.length_a   1.000
_cell.length_b   1.000
_cell.length_c   1.000
_cell.angle_alpha   90.00
_cell.angle_beta   90.00
_cell.angle_gamma   90.00
#
_symmetry.space_group_name_H-M   'P 1'
#
loop_
_entity.id
_entity.type
_entity.pdbx_description
1 polymer ?
#
loop_
_entity_poly.entity_id
_entity_poly.type
_entity_poly.pdbx_seq_one_letter_code
_entity_poly.pdbx_strand_id
1 'polypeptide(L)'
;MDKCRFEEEYIEILAEELVPAKGCTEPISIAFAGAKAKEILGVIPDKVVLEVSGNLIKNIRCVTVPNTNNLVGIEASVLSGIVGGESALELEVISNLKPKHLKIVNELLLKDIVEVKLLETSINLHFILTAFNKNDYVKIEIKNLHT
;
A
#
# COMPACT_ATOMS: atom_id res chain seq x y z
N MET A 1 -36.76 22.96 -13.33
CA MET A 1 -35.30 23.08 -13.46
C MET A 1 -34.87 21.94 -14.34
N ASP A 2 -34.31 22.23 -15.51
CA ASP A 2 -33.81 21.21 -16.41
C ASP A 2 -32.66 20.47 -15.71
N LYS A 3 -32.83 19.16 -15.54
CA LYS A 3 -31.81 18.28 -14.99
C LYS A 3 -30.61 18.34 -15.94
N CYS A 4 -29.42 18.66 -15.44
CA CYS A 4 -28.24 18.74 -16.28
C CYS A 4 -28.01 17.35 -16.91
N ARG A 5 -27.82 17.27 -18.23
CA ARG A 5 -27.74 16.00 -18.97
C ARG A 5 -26.69 15.02 -18.41
N PHE A 6 -25.69 15.55 -17.73
CA PHE A 6 -24.55 14.82 -17.20
C PHE A 6 -24.52 14.77 -15.67
N GLU A 7 -25.61 15.19 -14.99
CA GLU A 7 -25.65 15.25 -13.53
C GLU A 7 -25.33 13.90 -12.88
N GLU A 8 -25.91 12.83 -13.40
CA GLU A 8 -25.72 11.47 -12.88
C GLU A 8 -24.29 10.96 -13.17
N GLU A 9 -23.78 11.13 -14.39
CA GLU A 9 -22.39 10.78 -14.75
C GLU A 9 -21.35 11.53 -13.90
N TYR A 10 -21.57 12.82 -13.62
CA TYR A 10 -20.68 13.58 -12.75
C TYR A 10 -20.73 13.11 -11.29
N ILE A 11 -21.91 12.76 -10.78
CA ILE A 11 -22.05 12.23 -9.42
C ILE A 11 -21.35 10.87 -9.30
N GLU A 12 -21.46 10.00 -10.31
CA GLU A 12 -20.76 8.71 -10.32
C GLU A 12 -19.24 8.89 -10.32
N ILE A 13 -18.69 9.74 -11.21
CA ILE A 13 -17.25 10.04 -11.23
C ILE A 13 -16.78 10.60 -9.87
N LEU A 14 -17.55 11.52 -9.28
CA LEU A 14 -17.21 12.08 -7.97
C LEU A 14 -17.30 11.03 -6.86
N ALA A 15 -18.25 10.10 -6.91
CA ALA A 15 -18.37 9.03 -5.94
C ALA A 15 -17.19 8.05 -6.01
N GLU A 16 -16.67 7.78 -7.22
CA GLU A 16 -15.46 6.98 -7.44
C GLU A 16 -14.21 7.67 -6.88
N GLU A 17 -14.10 9.00 -7.02
CA GLU A 17 -12.91 9.75 -6.58
C GLU A 17 -12.94 10.15 -5.10
N LEU A 18 -14.13 10.33 -4.50
CA LEU A 18 -14.32 10.79 -3.13
C LEU A 18 -14.48 9.65 -2.12
N VAL A 19 -13.57 8.67 -2.18
CA VAL A 19 -13.53 7.58 -1.18
C VAL A 19 -12.85 8.10 0.10
N PRO A 20 -13.43 7.83 1.29
CA PRO A 20 -12.78 8.19 2.55
C PRO A 20 -11.37 7.59 2.66
N ALA A 21 -10.36 8.45 2.73
CA ALA A 21 -8.97 8.05 2.94
C ALA A 21 -8.41 8.74 4.19
N LYS A 22 -7.57 8.02 4.95
CA LYS A 22 -6.88 8.56 6.13
C LYS A 22 -5.41 8.85 5.80
N GLY A 23 -5.09 10.12 5.54
CA GLY A 23 -3.72 10.59 5.31
C GLY A 23 -3.31 10.59 3.83
N CYS A 24 -1.99 10.54 3.56
CA CYS A 24 -1.46 10.39 2.20
C CYS A 24 -1.87 9.00 1.65
N THR A 25 -2.41 8.95 0.44
CA THR A 25 -2.94 7.72 -0.16
C THR A 25 -1.85 6.80 -0.70
N GLU A 26 -0.65 7.33 -0.98
CA GLU A 26 0.44 6.54 -1.54
C GLU A 26 1.05 5.53 -0.55
N PRO A 27 1.36 5.86 0.72
CA PRO A 27 1.72 4.87 1.73
C PRO A 27 0.64 3.79 1.92
N ILE A 28 -0.63 4.17 1.83
CA ILE A 28 -1.77 3.27 1.98
C ILE A 28 -1.85 2.28 0.82
N SER A 29 -1.62 2.73 -0.42
CA SER A 29 -1.57 1.87 -1.60
C SER A 29 -0.49 0.79 -1.49
N ILE A 30 0.70 1.17 -1.01
CA ILE A 30 1.79 0.22 -0.76
C ILE A 30 1.43 -0.77 0.37
N ALA A 31 0.78 -0.29 1.44
CA ALA A 31 0.30 -1.16 2.51
C ALA A 31 -0.79 -2.13 2.01
N PHE A 32 -1.67 -1.67 1.12
CA PHE A 32 -2.70 -2.51 0.50
C PHE A 32 -2.06 -3.66 -0.29
N ALA A 33 -1.06 -3.37 -1.13
CA ALA A 33 -0.32 -4.42 -1.84
C ALA A 33 0.37 -5.40 -0.87
N GLY A 34 0.93 -4.89 0.23
CA GLY A 34 1.51 -5.75 1.28
C GLY A 34 0.49 -6.70 1.90
N ALA A 35 -0.68 -6.18 2.27
CA ALA A 35 -1.78 -6.96 2.84
C ALA A 35 -2.28 -8.02 1.86
N LYS A 36 -2.47 -7.64 0.58
CA LYS A 36 -2.93 -8.55 -0.46
C LYS A 36 -1.91 -9.63 -0.78
N ALA A 37 -0.62 -9.31 -0.77
CA ALA A 37 0.44 -10.29 -0.96
C ALA A 37 0.45 -11.34 0.16
N LYS A 38 0.34 -10.91 1.42
CA LYS A 38 0.25 -11.83 2.57
C LYS A 38 -1.03 -12.65 2.56
N GLU A 39 -2.15 -12.08 2.10
CA GLU A 39 -3.41 -12.82 1.95
C GLU A 39 -3.28 -13.97 0.94
N ILE A 40 -2.72 -13.70 -0.24
CA ILE A 40 -2.54 -14.71 -1.30
C ILE A 40 -1.47 -15.74 -0.91
N LEU A 41 -0.35 -15.30 -0.32
CA LEU A 41 0.75 -16.16 0.08
C LEU A 41 0.40 -17.00 1.32
N GLY A 42 -0.60 -16.58 2.11
CA GLY A 42 -1.07 -17.23 3.34
C GLY A 42 -0.14 -17.09 4.55
N VAL A 43 1.06 -16.52 4.37
CA VAL A 43 2.09 -16.35 5.40
C VAL A 43 2.76 -14.98 5.30
N ILE A 44 3.47 -14.59 6.36
CA ILE A 44 4.38 -13.45 6.30
C ILE A 44 5.57 -13.86 5.42
N PRO A 45 5.91 -13.10 4.36
CA PRO A 45 7.00 -13.43 3.46
C PRO A 45 8.37 -13.31 4.14
N ASP A 46 9.33 -14.12 3.67
CA ASP A 46 10.72 -14.08 4.11
C ASP A 46 11.49 -12.91 3.48
N LYS A 47 11.07 -12.50 2.28
CA LYS A 47 11.64 -11.39 1.50
C LYS A 47 10.56 -10.69 0.70
N VAL A 48 10.69 -9.37 0.56
CA VAL A 48 9.89 -8.55 -0.34
C VAL A 48 10.81 -7.72 -1.23
N VAL A 49 10.53 -7.69 -2.53
CA VAL A 49 11.14 -6.75 -3.47
C VAL A 49 10.05 -5.81 -3.94
N LEU A 50 10.26 -4.51 -3.76
CA LEU A 50 9.33 -3.48 -4.18
C LEU A 50 9.99 -2.58 -5.23
N GLU A 51 9.53 -2.68 -6.46
CA GLU A 51 9.96 -1.83 -7.58
C GLU A 51 8.99 -0.65 -7.67
N VAL A 52 9.45 0.59 -7.51
CA VAL A 52 8.60 1.77 -7.31
C VAL A 52 8.99 2.89 -8.26
N SER A 53 8.02 3.60 -8.83
CA SER A 53 8.27 4.80 -9.64
C SER A 53 9.05 5.86 -8.84
N GLY A 54 9.89 6.63 -9.52
CA GLY A 54 10.67 7.70 -8.85
C GLY A 54 9.80 8.73 -8.14
N ASN A 55 8.59 9.00 -8.65
CA ASN A 55 7.67 9.94 -8.02
C ASN A 55 7.12 9.40 -6.69
N LEU A 56 6.79 8.11 -6.61
CA LEU A 56 6.34 7.49 -5.36
C LEU A 56 7.46 7.42 -4.32
N ILE A 57 8.70 7.13 -4.73
CA ILE A 57 9.85 7.15 -3.81
C ILE A 57 10.00 8.53 -3.17
N LYS A 58 9.92 9.59 -3.98
CA LYS A 58 9.98 10.99 -3.49
C LYS A 58 8.84 11.29 -2.50
N ASN A 59 7.62 10.85 -2.81
CA ASN A 59 6.43 11.17 -2.02
C ASN A 59 6.39 10.44 -0.68
N ILE A 60 6.93 9.22 -0.57
CA ILE A 60 6.70 8.35 0.61
C ILE A 60 7.90 8.32 1.56
N ARG A 61 9.12 8.53 1.06
CA ARG A 61 10.37 8.30 1.81
C ARG A 61 10.41 8.94 3.19
N CYS A 62 9.81 10.11 3.37
CA CYS A 62 9.80 10.84 4.63
C CYS A 62 8.40 11.01 5.23
N VAL A 63 7.39 10.30 4.71
CA VAL A 63 6.01 10.41 5.18
C VAL A 63 5.76 9.42 6.32
N THR A 64 5.12 9.93 7.37
CA THR A 64 4.63 9.12 8.48
C THR A 64 3.47 8.24 8.03
N VAL A 65 3.59 6.93 8.27
CA VAL A 65 2.56 5.96 7.94
C VAL A 65 1.42 6.06 8.96
N PRO A 66 0.16 6.25 8.54
CA PRO A 66 -0.98 6.34 9.45
C PRO A 66 -1.12 5.12 10.37
N ASN A 67 -1.58 5.31 11.60
CA ASN A 67 -1.85 4.25 12.58
C ASN A 67 -0.63 3.39 12.99
N THR A 68 0.60 3.86 12.74
CA THR A 68 1.83 3.10 13.04
C THR A 68 2.63 3.60 14.25
N ASN A 69 2.15 4.59 14.99
CA ASN A 69 2.92 5.26 16.05
C ASN A 69 4.24 5.87 15.55
N ASN A 70 4.18 6.62 14.44
CA ASN A 70 5.30 7.36 13.85
C ASN A 70 6.33 6.55 13.07
N LEU A 71 5.97 5.37 12.53
CA LEU A 71 6.83 4.76 11.51
C LEU A 71 6.79 5.59 10.22
N VAL A 72 7.91 5.64 9.52
CA VAL A 72 8.12 6.51 8.36
C VAL A 72 8.63 5.68 7.19
N GLY A 73 8.18 6.01 5.99
CA GLY A 73 8.79 5.50 4.76
C GLY A 73 8.08 4.29 4.13
N ILE A 74 8.74 3.76 3.10
CA ILE A 74 8.18 2.77 2.18
C ILE A 74 8.11 1.40 2.84
N GLU A 75 9.19 1.00 3.52
CA GLU A 75 9.36 -0.27 4.20
C GLU A 75 8.32 -0.41 5.32
N ALA A 76 8.12 0.66 6.09
CA ALA A 76 7.09 0.72 7.12
C ALA A 76 5.68 0.55 6.54
N SER A 77 5.42 1.13 5.36
CA SER A 77 4.13 1.02 4.66
C SER A 77 3.86 -0.43 4.25
N VAL A 78 4.82 -1.07 3.55
CA VAL A 78 4.74 -2.47 3.13
C VAL A 78 4.49 -3.40 4.31
N LEU A 79 5.32 -3.29 5.36
CA LEU A 79 5.29 -4.20 6.50
C LEU A 79 4.02 -4.02 7.34
N SER A 80 3.52 -2.79 7.47
CA SER A 80 2.26 -2.54 8.17
C SER A 80 1.09 -3.25 7.49
N GLY A 81 1.06 -3.22 6.15
CA GLY A 81 0.13 -3.98 5.33
C GLY A 81 0.25 -5.50 5.53
N ILE A 82 1.47 -6.03 5.39
CA ILE A 82 1.75 -7.47 5.52
C ILE A 82 1.32 -8.02 6.90
N VAL A 83 1.65 -7.30 7.97
CA VAL A 83 1.50 -7.81 9.34
C VAL A 83 0.07 -7.71 9.83
N GLY A 84 -0.59 -6.57 9.58
CA GLY A 84 -1.87 -6.28 10.20
C GLY A 84 -2.87 -5.56 9.30
N GLY A 85 -2.58 -5.48 8.00
CA GLY A 85 -3.50 -4.93 7.02
C GLY A 85 -4.60 -5.91 6.65
N GLU A 86 -5.78 -5.37 6.37
CA GLU A 86 -6.95 -6.10 5.88
C GLU A 86 -7.26 -5.62 4.45
N SER A 87 -6.89 -6.42 3.44
CA SER A 87 -6.97 -5.97 2.03
C SER A 87 -8.40 -5.61 1.59
N ALA A 88 -9.41 -6.25 2.19
CA ALA A 88 -10.82 -5.97 1.94
C ALA A 88 -11.28 -4.56 2.36
N LEU A 89 -10.46 -3.84 3.14
CA LEU A 89 -10.74 -2.46 3.55
C LEU A 89 -10.11 -1.42 2.61
N GLU A 90 -9.45 -1.83 1.53
CA GLU A 90 -8.91 -0.93 0.49
C GLU A 90 -8.08 0.23 1.08
N LEU A 91 -8.52 1.48 0.94
CA LEU A 91 -7.83 2.67 1.47
C LEU A 91 -7.85 2.79 3.00
N GLU A 92 -8.59 1.92 3.68
CA GLU A 92 -8.57 1.74 5.13
C GLU A 92 -7.83 0.46 5.56
N VAL A 93 -7.00 -0.15 4.68
CA VAL A 93 -6.29 -1.41 4.91
C VAL A 93 -5.61 -1.52 6.28
N ILE A 94 -5.02 -0.44 6.79
CA ILE A 94 -4.29 -0.42 8.07
C ILE A 94 -5.05 0.30 9.20
N SER A 95 -6.36 0.47 9.06
CA SER A 95 -7.21 1.13 10.07
C SER A 95 -7.29 0.34 11.39
N ASN A 96 -7.16 -0.99 11.33
CA ASN A 96 -7.31 -1.90 12.48
C ASN A 96 -5.98 -2.37 13.09
N LEU A 97 -4.88 -1.63 12.87
CA LEU A 97 -3.59 -1.97 13.46
C LEU A 97 -3.66 -1.98 15.00
N LYS A 98 -3.14 -3.04 15.60
CA LYS A 98 -3.08 -3.23 17.05
C LYS A 98 -1.63 -3.11 17.54
N PRO A 99 -1.39 -2.79 18.83
CA PRO A 99 -0.03 -2.70 19.36
C PRO A 99 0.83 -3.96 19.13
N LYS A 100 0.21 -5.14 19.11
CA LYS A 100 0.90 -6.41 18.77
C LYS A 100 1.42 -6.46 17.33
N HIS A 101 0.71 -5.86 16.37
CA HIS A 101 1.14 -5.79 14.97
C HIS A 101 2.36 -4.87 14.87
N LEU A 102 2.32 -3.72 15.54
CA LEU A 102 3.43 -2.76 15.51
C LEU A 102 4.73 -3.34 16.08
N LYS A 103 4.66 -4.20 17.10
CA LYS A 103 5.84 -4.93 17.59
C LYS A 103 6.49 -5.78 16.49
N ILE A 104 5.68 -6.57 15.78
CA ILE A 104 6.16 -7.42 14.68
C ILE A 104 6.69 -6.57 13.53
N VAL A 105 6.03 -5.46 13.18
CA VAL A 105 6.51 -4.53 12.14
C VAL A 105 7.91 -4.01 12.48
N ASN A 106 8.14 -3.60 13.73
CA ASN A 106 9.46 -3.14 14.17
C ASN A 106 10.52 -4.26 14.09
N GLU A 107 10.18 -5.49 14.48
CA GLU A 107 11.08 -6.64 14.34
C GLU A 107 11.45 -6.92 12.88
N LEU A 108 10.49 -6.82 11.95
CA LEU A 108 10.72 -7.04 10.53
C LEU A 108 11.51 -5.90 9.88
N LEU A 109 11.32 -4.65 10.33
CA LEU A 109 12.13 -3.51 9.91
C LEU A 109 13.60 -3.73 10.26
N LEU A 110 13.89 -4.24 11.47
CA LEU A 110 15.26 -4.54 11.90
C LEU A 110 15.90 -5.70 11.12
N LYS A 111 15.08 -6.61 10.56
CA LYS A 111 15.55 -7.73 9.72
C LYS A 111 15.80 -7.34 8.27
N ASP A 112 15.41 -6.13 7.87
CA ASP A 112 15.65 -5.58 6.52
C ASP A 112 15.16 -6.51 5.40
N ILE A 113 13.94 -7.07 5.56
CA ILE A 113 13.39 -8.03 4.59
C ILE A 113 12.82 -7.38 3.32
N VAL A 114 12.77 -6.05 3.26
CA VAL A 114 12.18 -5.27 2.15
C VAL A 114 13.28 -4.60 1.35
N GLU A 115 13.45 -5.01 0.09
CA GLU A 115 14.37 -4.41 -0.86
C GLU A 115 13.61 -3.45 -1.78
N VAL A 116 13.91 -2.15 -1.71
CA VAL A 116 13.28 -1.12 -2.57
C VAL A 116 14.14 -0.83 -3.79
N LYS A 117 13.54 -0.86 -4.98
CA LYS A 117 14.19 -0.58 -6.27
C LYS A 117 13.46 0.51 -7.03
N LEU A 118 14.19 1.25 -7.85
CA LEU A 118 13.59 2.15 -8.82
C LEU A 118 12.98 1.33 -9.96
N LEU A 119 11.72 1.62 -10.27
CA LEU A 119 11.04 1.14 -11.47
C LEU A 119 11.16 2.19 -12.57
N GLU A 120 11.70 1.79 -13.72
CA GLU A 120 11.76 2.63 -14.91
C GLU A 120 10.36 2.70 -15.55
N THR A 121 9.63 3.78 -15.26
CA THR A 121 8.25 3.98 -15.70
C THR A 121 7.93 5.47 -15.84
N SER A 122 7.11 5.83 -16.83
CA SER A 122 6.56 7.18 -16.99
C SER A 122 5.30 7.42 -16.16
N ILE A 123 4.70 6.37 -15.59
CA ILE A 123 3.50 6.46 -14.76
C ILE A 123 3.88 6.94 -13.35
N ASN A 124 3.18 7.97 -12.87
CA ASN A 124 3.44 8.57 -11.56
C ASN A 124 3.18 7.61 -10.40
N LEU A 125 2.02 6.96 -10.38
CA LEU A 125 1.67 5.92 -9.40
C LEU A 125 1.83 4.57 -10.09
N HIS A 126 2.98 3.95 -9.89
CA HIS A 126 3.25 2.63 -10.41
C HIS A 126 4.29 1.95 -9.53
N PHE A 127 3.95 0.76 -9.05
CA PHE A 127 4.88 -0.11 -8.37
C PHE A 127 4.51 -1.58 -8.54
N ILE A 128 5.51 -2.44 -8.36
CA ILE A 128 5.39 -3.88 -8.39
C ILE A 128 5.96 -4.41 -7.08
N LEU A 129 5.12 -5.10 -6.30
CA LEU A 129 5.51 -5.78 -5.08
C LEU A 129 5.63 -7.27 -5.37
N THR A 130 6.81 -7.84 -5.12
CA THR A 130 7.04 -9.29 -5.16
C THR A 130 7.37 -9.80 -3.77
N ALA A 131 6.52 -10.63 -3.19
CA ALA A 131 6.69 -11.24 -1.88
C ALA A 131 7.05 -12.72 -2.03
N PHE A 132 8.06 -13.18 -1.29
CA PHE A 132 8.62 -14.53 -1.40
C PHE A 132 8.43 -15.31 -0.09
N ASN A 133 8.12 -16.60 -0.20
CA ASN A 133 8.18 -17.57 0.88
C ASN A 133 8.85 -18.85 0.34
N LYS A 134 10.11 -19.07 0.69
CA LYS A 134 10.94 -20.16 0.14
C LYS A 134 10.93 -20.20 -1.41
N ASN A 135 10.21 -21.14 -2.00
CA ASN A 135 10.11 -21.36 -3.45
C ASN A 135 8.86 -20.70 -4.07
N ASP A 136 7.92 -20.25 -3.24
CA ASP A 136 6.68 -19.63 -3.69
C ASP A 136 6.82 -18.11 -3.68
N TYR A 137 6.11 -17.45 -4.59
CA TYR A 137 6.05 -15.99 -4.61
C TYR A 137 4.70 -15.51 -5.11
N VAL A 138 4.37 -14.29 -4.72
CA VAL A 138 3.22 -13.53 -5.22
C VAL A 138 3.76 -12.20 -5.76
N LYS A 139 3.26 -11.81 -6.94
CA LYS A 139 3.55 -10.51 -7.54
C LYS A 139 2.25 -9.71 -7.66
N ILE A 140 2.28 -8.48 -7.18
CA ILE A 140 1.18 -7.53 -7.25
C ILE A 140 1.68 -6.29 -7.97
N GLU A 141 0.93 -5.83 -8.95
CA GLU A 141 1.22 -4.62 -9.71
C GLU A 141 0.07 -3.65 -9.53
N ILE A 142 0.38 -2.42 -9.13
CA ILE A 142 -0.59 -1.33 -8.98
C ILE A 142 -0.16 -0.18 -9.88
N LYS A 143 -1.11 0.32 -10.67
CA LYS A 143 -0.91 1.35 -11.70
C LYS A 143 -2.10 2.30 -11.72
N ASN A 144 -1.83 3.60 -11.84
CA ASN A 144 -2.79 4.70 -12.00
C ASN A 144 -3.72 4.95 -10.80
N LEU A 145 -4.25 3.89 -10.18
CA LEU A 145 -5.11 3.93 -8.99
C LEU A 145 -4.37 3.36 -7.78
N HIS A 146 -4.96 3.52 -6.60
CA HIS A 146 -4.31 3.18 -5.33
C HIS A 146 -4.59 1.75 -4.83
N THR A 147 -5.49 0.99 -5.47
CA THR A 147 -5.87 -0.38 -5.11
C THR A 147 -6.10 -1.23 -6.34
#